data_AF-A0A934PU29-F1
#
_entry.id   AF-A0A934PU29-F1
#
_cell.length_a   1.000
_cell.length_b   1.000
_cell.length_c   1.000
_cell.angle_alpha   90.00
_cell.angle_beta   90.00
_cell.angle_gamma   90.00
#
_symmetry.space_group_name_H-M   'P 1'
#
loop_
_entity.id
_entity.type
_entity.pdbx_description
1 polymer ?
#
loop_
_entity_poly.entity_id
_entity_poly.type
_entity_poly.pdbx_seq_one_letter_code
_entity_poly.pdbx_strand_id
1 'polypeptide(L)'
;MSIKKKFLLFASFLFILFSWNGYGQVPDTVREKVHLHLDKPFYAAGDTLWFKAYVVIAGSNRLSALSKVLHIEFINRQDSVIRSLLLPLTEGLARGD
;
A
#
# COMPACT_ATOMS: atom_id res chain seq x y z
N MET A 1 34.48 0.58 -43.38
CA MET A 1 33.20 0.17 -42.75
C MET A 1 32.06 0.97 -43.37
N SER A 2 31.09 0.29 -44.00
CA SER A 2 30.09 0.87 -44.92
C SER A 2 29.06 1.80 -44.26
N ILE A 3 28.71 2.90 -44.94
CA ILE A 3 27.79 3.98 -44.51
C ILE A 3 26.45 3.47 -43.95
N LYS A 4 25.94 2.33 -44.44
CA LYS A 4 24.70 1.73 -43.93
C LYS A 4 24.78 1.33 -42.45
N LYS A 5 25.95 0.89 -41.96
CA LYS A 5 26.17 0.53 -40.54
C LYS A 5 26.18 1.76 -39.63
N LYS A 6 26.72 2.89 -40.11
CA LYS A 6 26.73 4.15 -39.35
C LYS A 6 25.32 4.73 -39.20
N PHE A 7 24.51 4.65 -40.24
CA PHE A 7 23.11 5.08 -40.21
C PHE A 7 22.24 4.22 -39.26
N LEU A 8 22.43 2.90 -39.27
CA LEU A 8 21.70 1.99 -38.40
C LEU A 8 22.03 2.20 -36.92
N LEU A 9 23.29 2.49 -36.60
CA LEU A 9 23.72 2.86 -35.24
C LEU A 9 23.11 4.20 -34.80
N PHE A 10 23.07 5.19 -35.69
CA PHE A 10 22.49 6.50 -35.41
C PHE A 10 20.97 6.44 -35.21
N ALA A 11 20.26 5.64 -36.02
CA ALA A 11 18.82 5.44 -35.89
C ALA A 11 18.45 4.71 -34.58
N SER A 12 19.25 3.73 -34.16
CA SER A 12 19.07 3.06 -32.86
C SER A 12 19.28 4.01 -31.68
N PHE A 13 20.31 4.87 -31.77
CA PHE A 13 20.58 5.88 -30.75
C PHE A 13 19.44 6.92 -30.63
N LEU A 14 18.87 7.33 -31.77
CA LEU A 14 17.73 8.26 -31.78
C LEU A 14 16.44 7.62 -31.24
N PHE A 15 16.23 6.31 -31.47
CA PHE A 15 15.07 5.58 -30.95
C PHE A 15 15.12 5.41 -29.42
N ILE A 16 16.31 5.21 -28.85
CA ILE A 16 16.53 5.17 -27.39
C ILE A 16 16.24 6.54 -26.76
N LEU A 17 16.71 7.63 -27.37
CA LEU A 17 16.45 8.98 -26.87
C LEU A 17 14.97 9.38 -26.96
N PHE A 18 14.26 8.93 -27.99
CA PHE A 18 12.82 9.17 -28.13
C PHE A 18 12.01 8.41 -27.06
N SER A 19 12.46 7.20 -26.69
CA SER A 19 11.79 6.35 -25.68
C SER A 19 11.97 6.83 -24.23
N TRP A 20 12.90 7.77 -23.95
CA TRP A 20 13.16 8.24 -22.59
C TRP A 20 12.19 9.34 -22.12
N ASN A 21 11.51 10.03 -23.03
CA ASN A 21 10.60 11.14 -22.67
C ASN A 21 9.22 10.68 -22.15
N GLY A 22 8.96 9.36 -22.09
CA GLY A 22 7.64 8.78 -21.79
C GLY A 22 7.39 8.34 -20.34
N TYR A 23 8.39 8.36 -19.46
CA TYR A 23 8.17 8.06 -18.04
C TYR A 23 7.71 9.32 -17.30
N GLY A 24 6.43 9.67 -17.49
CA GLY A 24 5.77 10.69 -16.69
C GLY A 24 5.88 10.34 -15.21
N GLN A 25 6.26 11.31 -14.39
CA GLN A 25 6.20 11.19 -12.93
C GLN A 25 4.75 10.84 -12.57
N VAL A 26 4.50 9.63 -12.04
CA VAL A 26 3.22 9.33 -11.41
C VAL A 26 3.07 10.38 -10.31
N PRO A 27 1.98 11.16 -10.27
CA PRO A 27 1.81 12.18 -9.24
C PRO A 27 2.06 11.55 -7.89
N ASP A 28 2.89 12.20 -7.07
CA ASP A 28 3.20 11.74 -5.71
C ASP A 28 1.91 11.84 -4.88
N THR A 29 1.09 10.81 -5.00
CA THR A 29 -0.18 10.69 -4.32
C THR A 29 0.13 10.27 -2.91
N VAL A 30 -0.42 10.99 -1.93
CA VAL A 30 -0.27 10.63 -0.52
C VAL A 30 -0.91 9.26 -0.32
N ARG A 31 -0.08 8.23 -0.22
CA ARG A 31 -0.52 6.84 0.04
C ARG A 31 -0.60 6.62 1.54
N GLU A 32 -1.62 5.90 1.98
CA GLU A 32 -1.76 5.47 3.37
C GLU A 32 -1.32 4.00 3.54
N LYS A 33 -0.79 3.67 4.70
CA LYS A 33 -0.49 2.30 5.13
C LYS A 33 -1.25 2.02 6.42
N VAL A 34 -1.83 0.83 6.52
CA VAL A 34 -2.50 0.37 7.73
C VAL A 34 -1.59 -0.61 8.47
N HIS A 35 -1.44 -0.42 9.76
CA HIS A 35 -0.74 -1.32 10.67
C HIS A 35 -1.72 -1.82 11.72
N LEU A 36 -1.67 -3.13 12.02
CA LEU A 36 -2.46 -3.78 13.06
C LEU A 36 -1.52 -4.38 14.10
N HIS A 37 -1.72 -4.05 15.36
CA HIS A 37 -0.96 -4.60 16.48
C HIS A 37 -1.91 -5.35 17.39
N LEU A 38 -1.66 -6.65 17.51
CA LEU A 38 -2.42 -7.58 18.34
C LEU A 38 -1.82 -7.64 19.75
N ASP A 39 -2.65 -7.91 20.77
CA ASP A 39 -2.15 -8.11 22.13
C ASP A 39 -1.35 -9.41 22.28
N LYS A 40 -1.64 -10.43 21.44
CA LYS A 40 -0.99 -11.74 21.48
C LYS A 40 -0.63 -12.24 20.08
N PRO A 41 0.43 -13.06 19.94
CA PRO A 41 0.77 -13.72 18.68
C PRO A 41 -0.15 -14.90 18.34
N PHE A 42 -0.81 -15.51 19.35
CA PHE A 42 -1.69 -16.67 19.19
C PHE A 42 -2.89 -16.58 20.13
N TYR A 43 -4.04 -17.08 19.67
CA TYR A 43 -5.30 -17.10 20.41
C TYR A 43 -5.88 -18.52 20.41
N ALA A 44 -6.38 -18.95 21.56
CA ALA A 44 -7.11 -20.20 21.73
C ALA A 44 -8.63 -19.98 21.58
N ALA A 45 -9.38 -21.07 21.45
CA ALA A 45 -10.84 -21.00 21.44
C ALA A 45 -11.34 -20.39 22.77
N GLY A 46 -12.15 -19.33 22.66
CA GLY A 46 -12.68 -18.58 23.81
C GLY A 46 -11.87 -17.35 24.20
N ASP A 47 -10.67 -17.13 23.63
CA ASP A 47 -9.95 -15.87 23.83
C ASP A 47 -10.62 -14.70 23.09
N THR A 48 -10.59 -13.52 23.71
CA THR A 48 -10.91 -12.24 23.05
C THR A 48 -9.68 -11.71 22.32
N LEU A 49 -9.85 -11.27 21.06
CA LEU A 49 -8.77 -10.73 20.23
C LEU A 49 -8.72 -9.21 20.37
N TRP A 50 -7.76 -8.69 21.13
CA TRP A 50 -7.60 -7.25 21.29
C TRP A 50 -6.59 -6.71 20.29
N PHE A 51 -6.89 -5.57 19.69
CA PHE A 51 -5.96 -4.94 18.76
C PHE A 51 -6.01 -3.41 18.75
N LYS A 52 -4.89 -2.83 18.33
CA LYS A 52 -4.76 -1.42 18.00
C LYS A 52 -4.41 -1.29 16.52
N ALA A 53 -5.11 -0.42 15.81
CA ALA A 53 -4.82 -0.08 14.43
C ALA A 53 -4.27 1.34 14.32
N TYR A 54 -3.38 1.52 13.35
CA TYR A 54 -2.75 2.82 13.03
C TYR A 54 -2.70 2.97 11.52
N VAL A 55 -3.15 4.11 11.02
CA VAL A 55 -3.07 4.50 9.62
C VAL A 55 -2.03 5.60 9.50
N VAL A 56 -1.04 5.41 8.64
CA VAL A 56 0.10 6.32 8.48
C VAL A 56 0.30 6.72 7.03
N ILE A 57 0.88 7.90 6.82
CA ILE A 57 1.33 8.36 5.51
C ILE A 57 2.55 7.54 5.10
N ALA A 58 2.49 6.86 3.96
CA ALA A 58 3.47 5.89 3.49
C ALA A 58 4.91 6.41 3.41
N GLY A 59 5.08 7.69 3.05
CA GLY A 59 6.39 8.32 2.85
C GLY A 59 7.03 8.87 4.14
N SER A 60 6.24 9.16 5.18
CA SER A 60 6.75 9.78 6.42
C SER A 60 6.47 8.96 7.67
N ASN A 61 5.67 7.90 7.58
CA ASN A 61 5.17 7.08 8.69
C ASN A 61 4.52 7.90 9.82
N ARG A 62 4.06 9.12 9.53
CA ARG A 62 3.28 9.93 10.46
C ARG A 62 1.83 9.50 10.41
N LEU A 63 1.13 9.58 11.55
CA LEU A 63 -0.30 9.27 11.62
C LEU A 63 -1.07 10.09 10.57
N SER A 64 -1.93 9.40 9.83
CA SER A 64 -2.73 10.00 8.78
C SER A 64 -4.11 10.36 9.32
N ALA A 65 -4.51 11.61 9.11
CA ALA A 65 -5.86 12.08 9.41
C ALA A 65 -6.77 12.10 8.15
N LEU A 66 -6.33 11.52 7.03
CA LEU A 66 -7.06 11.53 5.76
C LEU A 66 -8.25 10.57 5.83
N SER A 67 -7.99 9.27 6.02
CA SER A 67 -9.04 8.27 6.21
C SER A 67 -9.76 8.42 7.56
N LYS A 68 -11.09 8.29 7.55
CA LYS A 68 -11.96 8.47 8.73
C LYS A 68 -12.52 7.18 9.30
N VAL A 69 -12.59 6.13 8.51
CA VAL A 69 -13.13 4.83 8.91
C VAL A 69 -12.17 3.76 8.42
N LEU A 70 -11.85 2.82 9.30
CA LEU A 70 -11.10 1.61 8.99
C LEU A 70 -12.07 0.43 8.93
N HIS A 71 -12.14 -0.22 7.78
CA HIS A 71 -12.89 -1.46 7.60
C HIS A 71 -11.97 -2.66 7.86
N ILE A 72 -12.39 -3.58 8.73
CA ILE A 72 -11.64 -4.78 9.10
C ILE A 72 -12.54 -5.98 8.92
N GLU A 73 -12.06 -6.99 8.21
CA GLU A 73 -12.73 -8.27 8.06
C GLU A 73 -11.88 -9.39 8.66
N PHE A 74 -12.49 -10.20 9.50
CA PHE A 74 -11.90 -11.42 10.01
C PHE A 74 -12.25 -12.54 9.04
N ILE A 75 -11.22 -13.11 8.43
CA ILE A 75 -11.36 -14.18 7.43
C ILE A 75 -10.81 -15.46 8.05
N ASN A 76 -11.60 -16.53 8.00
CA ASN A 76 -11.18 -17.84 8.51
C ASN A 76 -10.36 -18.63 7.46
N ARG A 77 -9.92 -19.84 7.83
CA ARG A 77 -9.12 -20.70 6.94
C ARG A 77 -9.88 -21.25 5.73
N GLN A 78 -11.20 -21.07 5.69
CA GLN A 78 -12.08 -21.47 4.59
C GLN A 78 -12.40 -20.27 3.68
N ASP A 79 -11.62 -19.18 3.75
CA ASP A 79 -11.85 -17.92 3.02
C ASP A 79 -13.23 -17.30 3.26
N SER A 80 -13.84 -17.57 4.43
CA SER A 80 -15.12 -17.00 4.81
C SER A 80 -14.93 -15.85 5.80
N VAL A 81 -15.60 -14.74 5.54
CA VAL A 81 -15.69 -13.61 6.48
C VAL A 81 -16.54 -14.03 7.68
N ILE A 82 -15.94 -14.14 8.85
CA ILE A 82 -16.62 -14.51 10.09
C ILE A 82 -17.10 -13.28 10.88
N ARG A 83 -16.51 -12.11 10.64
CA ARG A 83 -16.89 -10.85 11.28
C ARG A 83 -16.35 -9.66 10.47
N SER A 84 -17.12 -8.58 10.42
CA SER A 84 -16.69 -7.29 9.85
C SER A 84 -16.86 -6.18 10.87
N LEU A 85 -15.89 -5.27 10.93
CA LEU A 85 -15.87 -4.11 11.81
C LEU A 85 -15.66 -2.83 11.01
N LEU A 86 -16.42 -1.80 11.34
CA LEU A 86 -16.20 -0.43 10.88
C LEU A 86 -15.75 0.40 12.07
N LEU A 87 -14.45 0.72 12.11
CA LEU A 87 -13.86 1.46 13.22
C LEU A 87 -13.64 2.91 12.84
N PRO A 88 -14.21 3.89 13.56
CA PRO A 88 -13.89 5.29 13.35
C PRO A 88 -12.42 5.54 13.72
N LEU A 89 -11.69 6.22 12.84
CA LEU A 89 -10.30 6.62 13.07
C LEU A 89 -10.26 8.00 13.74
N THR A 90 -9.59 8.06 14.88
CA THR A 90 -9.26 9.32 15.57
C THR A 90 -7.79 9.59 15.36
N GLU A 91 -7.45 10.60 14.54
CA GLU A 91 -6.07 10.93 14.17
C GLU A 91 -5.28 9.72 13.65
N GLY A 92 -5.92 8.91 12.80
CA GLY A 92 -5.31 7.71 12.23
C GLY A 92 -5.19 6.54 13.21
N LEU A 93 -5.83 6.60 14.38
CA LEU A 93 -5.82 5.52 15.37
C LEU A 93 -7.21 4.91 15.55
N ALA A 94 -7.25 3.59 15.75
CA ALA A 94 -8.44 2.86 16.19
C ALA A 94 -8.05 1.74 17.16
N ARG A 95 -9.01 1.28 17.95
CA ARG A 95 -8.90 0.10 18.84
C ARG A 95 -10.13 -0.78 18.62
N GLY A 96 -9.96 -2.08 18.77
CA GLY A 96 -11.06 -3.04 18.65
C GLY A 96 -10.80 -4.34 19.39
N ASP A 97 -11.87 -5.11 19.48
CA ASP A 97 -12.03 -6.41 20.14
C ASP A 97 -12.95 -7.32 19.31
#